data_AF-A0A132PQT4-F1
#
_entry.id   AF-A0A132PQT4-F1
#
_cell.length_a   1.000
_cell.length_b   1.000
_cell.length_c   1.000
_cell.angle_alpha   90.00
_cell.angle_beta   90.00
_cell.angle_gamma   90.00
#
_symmetry.space_group_name_H-M   'P 1'
#
loop_
_entity.id
_entity.type
_entity.pdbx_description
1 polymer ?
#
loop_
_entity_poly.entity_id
_entity_poly.type
_entity_poly.pdbx_seq_one_letter_code
_entity_poly.pdbx_strand_id
1 'polypeptide(L)'
;MKGDLYADGAGLNAAAHSSLDIADALKSSAVETAYSVGQPSEAGVIALDAALAAMRARQSSRAGGQSAGMDAASAVYTNTDSASAGDITKSI
;
A
#
# COMPACT_ATOMS: atom_id res chain seq x y z
N MET A 1 21.27 14.39 14.35
CA MET A 1 20.88 12.97 14.45
C MET A 1 20.74 12.43 13.03
N LYS A 2 21.66 11.58 12.58
CA LYS A 2 21.42 10.75 11.40
C LYS A 2 20.75 9.49 11.92
N GLY A 3 19.48 9.29 11.59
CA GLY A 3 18.85 7.99 11.80
C GLY A 3 19.49 7.05 10.81
N ASP A 4 20.31 6.13 11.27
CA ASP A 4 20.75 5.03 10.42
C ASP A 4 19.50 4.22 10.10
N LEU A 5 19.01 4.36 8.87
CA LEU A 5 17.91 3.57 8.33
C LEU A 5 18.45 2.14 8.19
N TYR A 6 18.40 1.36 9.27
CA TYR A 6 18.52 -0.10 9.20
C TYR A 6 17.27 -0.61 8.48
N ALA A 7 17.37 -0.69 7.15
CA ALA A 7 16.33 -1.30 6.32
C ALA A 7 16.49 -2.82 6.41
N ASP A 8 15.72 -3.49 7.27
CA ASP A 8 15.60 -4.94 7.28
C ASP A 8 14.58 -5.39 6.22
N GLY A 9 14.97 -6.35 5.37
CA GLY A 9 14.11 -6.92 4.34
C GLY A 9 12.81 -7.52 4.90
N ALA A 10 12.84 -8.12 6.09
CA ALA A 10 11.65 -8.64 6.73
C ALA A 10 10.70 -7.52 7.19
N GLY A 11 11.24 -6.42 7.72
CA GLY A 11 10.47 -5.21 8.05
C GLY A 11 9.81 -4.55 6.84
N LEU A 12 10.51 -4.50 5.70
CA LEU A 12 9.95 -3.98 4.45
C LEU A 12 8.81 -4.86 3.91
N ASN A 13 8.98 -6.18 3.97
CA ASN A 13 7.97 -7.14 3.51
C ASN A 13 6.72 -7.09 4.41
N ALA A 14 6.89 -7.05 5.74
CA ALA A 14 5.77 -6.92 6.68
C ALA A 14 4.95 -5.63 6.46
N ALA A 15 5.64 -4.52 6.16
CA ALA A 15 4.97 -3.26 5.87
C ALA A 15 4.30 -3.24 4.48
N ALA A 16 4.83 -4.00 3.50
CA ALA A 16 4.17 -4.21 2.22
C ALA A 16 2.82 -4.92 2.42
N HIS A 17 2.82 -6.05 3.14
CA HIS A 17 1.60 -6.78 3.51
C HIS A 17 0.57 -5.91 4.22
N SER A 18 0.99 -5.12 5.21
CA SER A 18 0.11 -4.17 5.91
C SER A 18 -0.51 -3.13 4.96
N SER A 19 0.28 -2.62 4.01
CA SER A 19 -0.22 -1.67 3.00
C SER A 19 -1.20 -2.32 2.03
N LEU A 20 -1.02 -3.59 1.69
CA LEU A 20 -1.96 -4.36 0.87
C LEU A 20 -3.28 -4.60 1.62
N ASP A 21 -3.23 -4.98 2.90
CA ASP A 21 -4.43 -5.16 3.73
C ASP A 21 -5.26 -3.87 3.83
N ILE A 22 -4.59 -2.72 3.98
CA ILE A 22 -5.24 -1.40 3.95
C ILE A 22 -5.89 -1.15 2.58
N ALA A 23 -5.18 -1.48 1.49
CA ALA A 23 -5.71 -1.30 0.14
C ALA A 23 -6.98 -2.13 -0.08
N ASP A 24 -7.02 -3.37 0.41
CA ASP A 24 -8.17 -4.25 0.27
C ASP A 24 -9.33 -3.88 1.20
N ALA A 25 -9.05 -3.43 2.43
CA ALA A 25 -10.06 -2.87 3.32
C ALA A 25 -10.75 -1.63 2.70
N LEU A 26 -9.99 -0.78 2.01
CA LEU A 26 -10.51 0.39 1.31
C LEU A 26 -11.39 0.03 0.11
N LYS A 27 -11.06 -1.06 -0.62
CA LYS A 27 -11.90 -1.58 -1.71
C LYS A 27 -13.19 -2.18 -1.17
N SER A 28 -13.10 -2.99 -0.11
CA SER A 28 -14.27 -3.65 0.49
C SER A 28 -15.26 -2.67 1.12
N SER A 29 -14.80 -1.49 1.55
CA SER A 29 -15.65 -0.45 2.13
C SER A 29 -16.43 0.37 1.10
N ALA A 30 -16.25 0.12 -0.20
CA ALA A 30 -17.09 0.70 -1.25
C ALA A 30 -18.43 -0.05 -1.27
N VAL A 31 -19.43 0.48 -0.55
CA VAL A 31 -20.80 -0.02 -0.60
C VAL A 31 -21.47 0.56 -1.85
N GLU A 32 -21.88 -0.29 -2.78
CA GLU A 32 -22.73 0.09 -3.91
C GLU A 32 -24.13 0.43 -3.38
N THR A 33 -24.43 1.71 -3.21
CA THR A 33 -25.76 2.15 -2.78
C THR A 33 -26.61 2.46 -4.01
N ALA A 34 -27.72 1.73 -4.18
CA ALA A 34 -28.70 2.04 -5.23
C ALA A 34 -29.58 3.22 -4.79
N TYR A 35 -29.50 4.33 -5.51
CA TYR A 35 -30.28 5.54 -5.23
C TYR A 35 -31.50 5.66 -6.15
N SER A 36 -32.62 6.19 -5.64
CA SER A 36 -33.88 6.34 -6.38
C SER A 36 -34.18 7.82 -6.59
N VAL A 37 -33.67 8.40 -7.68
CA VAL A 37 -33.72 9.85 -7.97
C VAL A 37 -35.13 10.44 -7.82
N GLY A 38 -35.41 11.08 -6.68
CA GLY A 38 -36.70 11.73 -6.42
C GLY A 38 -36.63 13.19 -5.99
N GLN A 39 -35.53 13.63 -5.37
CA GLN A 39 -35.41 14.98 -4.81
C GLN A 39 -33.96 15.51 -4.81
N PRO A 40 -33.74 16.84 -4.94
CA PRO A 40 -32.40 17.42 -5.16
C PRO A 40 -31.40 17.17 -4.02
N SER A 41 -31.88 16.97 -2.79
CA SER A 41 -31.05 16.54 -1.65
C SER A 41 -30.41 15.16 -1.89
N GLU A 42 -31.11 14.26 -2.56
CA GLU A 42 -30.64 12.91 -2.90
C GLU A 42 -29.54 12.94 -3.96
N ALA A 43 -29.65 13.84 -4.95
CA ALA A 43 -28.57 14.07 -5.92
C ALA A 43 -27.27 14.54 -5.25
N GLY A 44 -27.37 15.36 -4.20
CA GLY A 44 -26.22 15.75 -3.39
C GLY A 44 -25.59 14.58 -2.63
N VAL A 45 -26.40 13.69 -2.07
CA VAL A 45 -25.92 12.47 -1.38
C VAL A 45 -25.22 11.53 -2.36
N ILE A 46 -25.80 11.31 -3.55
CA ILE A 46 -25.19 10.51 -4.63
C ILE A 46 -23.83 11.07 -5.02
N ALA A 47 -23.73 12.39 -5.21
CA ALA A 47 -22.48 13.04 -5.59
C ALA A 47 -21.41 12.90 -4.50
N LEU A 48 -21.79 13.00 -3.23
CA LEU A 48 -20.88 12.81 -2.10
C LEU A 48 -20.39 11.37 -2.01
N ASP A 49 -21.28 10.38 -2.18
CA ASP A 49 -20.90 8.96 -2.13
C ASP A 49 -19.97 8.59 -3.29
N ALA A 50 -20.26 9.09 -4.50
CA ALA A 50 -19.38 8.92 -5.66
C ALA A 50 -17.99 9.56 -5.44
N ALA A 51 -17.92 10.76 -4.85
CA ALA A 51 -16.66 11.40 -4.51
C ALA A 51 -15.88 10.60 -3.45
N LEU A 52 -16.57 10.06 -2.46
CA LEU A 52 -15.98 9.22 -1.43
C LEU A 52 -15.45 7.90 -1.99
N ALA A 53 -16.20 7.24 -2.88
CA ALA A 53 -15.77 6.04 -3.59
C ALA A 53 -14.51 6.31 -4.42
N ALA A 54 -14.48 7.43 -5.17
CA ALA A 54 -13.31 7.83 -5.96
C ALA A 54 -12.07 8.09 -5.07
N MET A 55 -12.25 8.72 -3.90
CA MET A 55 -11.17 8.92 -2.94
C MET A 55 -10.65 7.60 -2.37
N ARG A 56 -11.53 6.67 -1.99
CA ARG A 56 -11.13 5.33 -1.50
C ARG A 56 -10.35 4.56 -2.56
N ALA A 57 -10.81 4.57 -3.81
CA ALA A 57 -10.11 3.93 -4.92
C ALA A 57 -8.69 4.51 -5.12
N ARG A 58 -8.55 5.84 -5.07
CA ARG A 58 -7.24 6.49 -5.18
C ARG A 58 -6.32 6.16 -4.00
N GLN A 59 -6.85 6.13 -2.78
CA GLN A 59 -6.09 5.76 -1.58
C GLN A 59 -5.62 4.29 -1.66
N SER A 60 -6.51 3.38 -2.05
CA SER A 60 -6.21 1.97 -2.24
C SER A 60 -5.10 1.75 -3.28
N SER A 61 -5.18 2.44 -4.43
CA SER A 61 -4.13 2.38 -5.46
C SER A 61 -2.77 2.87 -4.94
N ARG A 62 -2.74 3.95 -4.16
CA ARG A 62 -1.49 4.45 -3.55
C ARG A 62 -0.91 3.45 -2.56
N ALA A 63 -1.73 2.85 -1.70
CA ALA A 63 -1.29 1.83 -0.74
C ALA A 63 -0.76 0.57 -1.44
N GLY A 64 -1.42 0.12 -2.52
CA GLY A 64 -0.92 -0.98 -3.35
C GLY A 64 0.43 -0.65 -4.00
N GLY A 65 0.60 0.57 -4.52
CA GLY A 65 1.89 1.02 -5.06
C GLY A 65 3.00 1.10 -4.02
N GLN A 66 2.68 1.51 -2.79
CA GLN A 66 3.62 1.49 -1.66
C GLN A 66 4.04 0.05 -1.32
N SER A 67 3.10 -0.90 -1.25
CA SER A 67 3.41 -2.32 -1.04
C SER A 67 4.40 -2.83 -2.08
N ALA A 68 4.12 -2.64 -3.36
CA ALA A 68 4.99 -3.10 -4.44
C ALA A 68 6.40 -2.48 -4.35
N GLY A 69 6.50 -1.21 -3.97
CA GLY A 69 7.78 -0.55 -3.76
C GLY A 69 8.58 -1.14 -2.59
N MET A 70 7.91 -1.49 -1.49
CA MET A 70 8.55 -2.08 -0.31
C MET A 70 9.00 -3.52 -0.57
N ASP A 71 8.22 -4.31 -1.31
CA ASP A 71 8.61 -5.65 -1.75
C ASP A 71 9.84 -5.62 -2.66
N ALA A 72 9.85 -4.71 -3.64
CA ALA A 72 11.00 -4.53 -4.53
C ALA A 72 12.26 -4.13 -3.74
N ALA A 73 12.13 -3.20 -2.79
CA ALA A 73 13.23 -2.79 -1.92
C ALA A 73 13.73 -3.93 -1.02
N SER A 74 12.82 -4.73 -0.46
CA SER A 74 13.15 -5.92 0.35
C SER A 74 13.97 -6.94 -0.45
N ALA A 75 13.57 -7.22 -1.69
CA ALA A 75 14.28 -8.15 -2.56
C ALA A 75 15.69 -7.65 -2.91
N VAL A 76 15.83 -6.36 -3.22
CA VAL A 76 17.14 -5.74 -3.49
C VAL A 76 18.04 -5.85 -2.26
N TYR A 77 17.53 -5.49 -1.08
CA TYR A 77 18.31 -5.54 0.16
C TYR A 77 18.80 -6.96 0.48
N THR A 78 17.90 -7.95 0.42
CA THR A 78 18.23 -9.37 0.69
C THR A 78 19.32 -9.89 -0.26
N ASN A 79 19.26 -9.51 -1.53
CA ASN A 79 20.28 -9.89 -2.51
C ASN A 79 21.63 -9.22 -2.24
N THR A 80 21.63 -7.93 -1.91
CA THR A 80 22.87 -7.19 -1.58
C THR A 80 23.52 -7.72 -0.31
N ASP A 81 22.74 -8.04 0.72
CA ASP A 81 23.24 -8.61 1.97
C ASP A 81 23.85 -10.00 1.74
N SER A 82 23.13 -10.87 1.01
CA SER A 82 23.62 -12.21 0.65
C SER A 82 24.91 -12.18 -0.18
N ALA A 83 25.01 -11.26 -1.14
CA ALA A 83 26.21 -11.10 -1.97
C ALA A 83 27.41 -10.63 -1.12
N SER A 84 27.18 -9.65 -0.25
CA SER A 84 28.20 -9.11 0.65
C SER A 84 28.69 -10.18 1.64
N ALA A 85 27.79 -10.96 2.22
CA ALA A 85 28.13 -12.10 3.07
C ALA A 85 28.96 -13.16 2.33
N GLY A 86 28.61 -13.43 1.07
CA GLY A 86 29.37 -14.33 0.19
C GLY A 86 30.79 -13.84 -0.10
N ASP A 87 30.97 -12.54 -0.34
CA ASP A 87 32.28 -11.95 -0.60
C ASP A 87 33.16 -11.93 0.65
N ILE A 88 32.58 -11.64 1.82
CA ILE A 88 33.28 -11.77 3.11
C ILE A 88 33.74 -13.21 3.32
N THR A 89 32.86 -14.19 3.11
CA THR A 89 33.18 -15.62 3.29
C THR A 89 34.33 -16.09 2.38
N LYS A 90 34.48 -15.51 1.19
CA LYS A 90 35.58 -15.84 0.26
C LYS A 90 36.90 -15.16 0.60
N SER A 91 36.88 -14.14 1.47
CA SER A 91 38.06 -13.34 1.83
C SER A 91 38.81 -13.83 3.07
N ILE A 92 38.27 -14.86 3.76
CA ILE A 92 38.80 -15.51 4.96
C ILE A 92 39.21 -16.95 4.64
#